data_AF-A0A1P8MRK3-F1
#
_entry.id   AF-A0A1P8MRK3-F1
#
_cell.length_a   1.000
_cell.length_b   1.000
_cell.length_c   1.000
_cell.angle_alpha   90.00
_cell.angle_beta   90.00
_cell.angle_gamma   90.00
#
_symmetry.space_group_name_H-M   'P 1'
#
loop_
_entity.id
_entity.type
_entity.pdbx_description
1 polymer ?
#
loop_
_entity_poly.entity_id
_entity_poly.type
_entity_poly.pdbx_seq_one_letter_code
_entity_poly.pdbx_strand_id
1 'polypeptide(L)'
;MMTSVIVQQLVGEGAIDIDAPLAAQMDLTGLEDIPNIHDVMVRELLSNRPGIPDFDSIPGQSGLRAFIERLMQHPDRPLETGKLLALASGQDASFAPGEAYEYWNTNFLLLQKLVEQITGDSFGQVFSNRVFSVAGMKDSSLKSDGTFENGLLSYAELVPDQIIDVTDAPLDFGASGGVVSTTSDMIRFLDALLVSRALLSPGQMEEMLDFRTPDSTPSQDG
;
A
#
# COMPACT_ATOMS: atom_id res chain seq x y z
N MET A 1 5.02 -3.02 -4.18
CA MET A 1 6.45 -3.43 -4.17
C MET A 1 7.25 -2.74 -3.07
N MET A 2 7.39 -1.41 -3.05
CA MET A 2 8.20 -0.73 -2.01
C MET A 2 7.67 -0.96 -0.58
N THR A 3 6.35 -0.93 -0.37
CA THR A 3 5.75 -1.28 0.93
C THR A 3 6.14 -2.68 1.38
N SER A 4 6.09 -3.66 0.47
CA SER A 4 6.51 -5.03 0.74
C SER A 4 7.97 -5.12 1.19
N VAL A 5 8.87 -4.32 0.62
CA VAL A 5 10.27 -4.24 1.08
C VAL A 5 10.35 -3.82 2.55
N ILE A 6 9.61 -2.79 2.96
CA ILE A 6 9.58 -2.35 4.36
C ILE A 6 9.05 -3.46 5.28
N VAL A 7 7.95 -4.11 4.89
CA VAL A 7 7.38 -5.19 5.70
C VAL A 7 8.39 -6.33 5.84
N GLN A 8 9.07 -6.73 4.77
CA GLN A 8 10.10 -7.76 4.84
C GLN A 8 11.33 -7.35 5.66
N GLN A 9 11.73 -6.08 5.63
CA GLN A 9 12.77 -5.56 6.52
C GLN A 9 12.37 -5.76 7.99
N LEU A 10 11.14 -5.39 8.34
CA LEU A 10 10.61 -5.56 9.70
C LEU A 10 10.42 -7.04 10.09
N VAL A 11 10.10 -7.92 9.15
CA VAL A 11 10.10 -9.38 9.37
C VAL A 11 11.51 -9.88 9.70
N GLY A 12 12.52 -9.46 8.93
CA GLY A 12 13.92 -9.83 9.22
C GLY A 12 14.46 -9.23 10.52
N GLU A 13 13.90 -8.12 10.98
CA GLU A 13 14.16 -7.52 12.30
C GLU A 13 13.41 -8.23 13.45
N GLY A 14 12.52 -9.18 13.13
CA GLY A 14 11.65 -9.86 14.11
C GLY A 14 10.54 -8.97 14.68
N ALA A 15 10.29 -7.82 14.04
CA ALA A 15 9.27 -6.86 14.46
C ALA A 15 7.87 -7.17 13.88
N ILE A 16 7.82 -7.92 12.78
CA ILE A 16 6.59 -8.47 12.19
C ILE A 16 6.73 -9.98 12.09
N ASP A 17 5.76 -10.71 12.62
CA ASP A 17 5.54 -12.11 12.28
C ASP A 17 4.59 -12.17 11.07
N ILE A 18 5.11 -12.60 9.93
CA ILE A 18 4.36 -12.60 8.66
C ILE A 18 3.24 -13.65 8.65
N ASP A 19 3.38 -14.71 9.46
CA ASP A 19 2.47 -15.85 9.55
C ASP A 19 1.50 -15.74 10.75
N ALA A 20 1.56 -14.64 11.50
CA ALA A 20 0.61 -14.36 12.57
C ALA A 20 -0.55 -13.48 12.07
N PRO A 21 -1.75 -13.61 12.67
CA PRO A 21 -2.87 -12.71 12.41
C PRO A 21 -2.49 -11.25 12.64
N LEU A 22 -2.99 -10.35 11.79
CA LEU A 22 -2.81 -8.91 11.91
C LEU A 22 -3.26 -8.40 13.29
N ALA A 23 -4.39 -8.92 13.78
CA ALA A 23 -4.96 -8.56 15.07
C ALA A 23 -4.07 -8.90 16.28
N ALA A 24 -3.10 -9.81 16.13
CA ALA A 24 -2.14 -10.11 17.18
C ALA A 24 -1.04 -9.04 17.29
N GLN A 25 -0.91 -8.18 16.29
CA GLN A 25 0.24 -7.28 16.11
C GLN A 25 -0.16 -5.80 15.90
N MET A 26 -1.44 -5.52 15.59
CA MET A 26 -1.97 -4.19 15.33
C MET A 26 -3.13 -3.85 16.25
N ASP A 27 -3.19 -2.61 16.74
CA ASP A 27 -4.37 -2.05 17.39
C ASP A 27 -5.46 -1.82 16.34
N LEU A 28 -6.56 -2.54 16.50
CA LEU A 28 -7.70 -2.51 15.58
C LEU A 28 -8.77 -1.49 15.97
N THR A 29 -8.51 -0.61 16.95
CA THR A 29 -9.48 0.41 17.38
C THR A 29 -9.99 1.23 16.19
N GLY A 30 -11.30 1.16 15.92
CA GLY A 30 -11.97 1.82 14.81
C GLY A 30 -11.91 1.08 13.47
N LEU A 31 -11.42 -0.16 13.44
CA LEU A 31 -11.32 -1.04 12.27
C LEU A 31 -11.98 -2.41 12.51
N GLU A 32 -12.62 -2.62 13.66
CA GLU A 32 -13.14 -3.90 14.13
C GLU A 32 -14.25 -4.47 13.22
N ASP A 33 -14.98 -3.58 12.54
CA ASP A 33 -16.08 -3.93 11.64
C ASP A 33 -15.61 -4.21 10.20
N ILE A 34 -14.30 -4.21 9.93
CA ILE A 34 -13.76 -4.65 8.64
C ILE A 34 -13.80 -6.19 8.60
N PRO A 35 -14.40 -6.80 7.56
CA PRO A 35 -14.45 -8.26 7.46
C PRO A 35 -13.04 -8.87 7.48
N ASN A 36 -12.90 -10.08 8.01
CA ASN A 36 -11.64 -10.83 8.13
C ASN A 36 -10.50 -10.16 8.92
N ILE A 37 -10.67 -8.94 9.45
CA ILE A 37 -9.56 -8.16 10.08
C ILE A 37 -8.93 -8.87 11.28
N HIS A 38 -9.69 -9.72 11.96
CA HIS A 38 -9.24 -10.48 13.13
C HIS A 38 -8.43 -11.73 12.78
N ASP A 39 -8.68 -12.32 11.61
CA ASP A 39 -8.15 -13.64 11.23
C ASP A 39 -7.07 -13.55 10.14
N VAL A 40 -7.08 -12.49 9.34
CA VAL A 40 -6.13 -12.28 8.24
C VAL A 40 -4.70 -12.22 8.75
N MET A 41 -3.80 -12.97 8.12
CA MET A 41 -2.36 -12.92 8.36
C MET A 41 -1.69 -11.79 7.56
N VAL A 42 -0.56 -11.29 8.05
CA VAL A 42 0.21 -10.25 7.34
C VAL A 42 0.63 -10.73 5.94
N ARG A 43 0.97 -12.01 5.80
CA ARG A 43 1.23 -12.67 4.51
C ARG A 43 0.09 -12.51 3.50
N GLU A 44 -1.15 -12.64 3.96
CA GLU A 44 -2.32 -12.62 3.08
C GLU A 44 -2.59 -11.20 2.57
N LEU A 45 -2.30 -10.17 3.37
CA LEU A 45 -2.29 -8.78 2.90
C LEU A 45 -1.24 -8.56 1.81
N LEU A 46 0.00 -9.03 2.04
CA LEU A 46 1.10 -8.89 1.08
C LEU A 46 0.85 -9.62 -0.25
N SER A 47 0.13 -10.75 -0.19
CA SER A 47 -0.16 -11.60 -1.35
C SER A 47 -1.52 -11.37 -1.98
N ASN A 48 -2.27 -10.34 -1.54
CA ASN A 48 -3.61 -10.00 -2.03
C ASN A 48 -4.62 -11.15 -1.91
N ARG A 49 -4.59 -11.84 -0.76
CA ARG A 49 -5.52 -12.91 -0.38
C ARG A 49 -6.30 -12.70 0.92
N PRO A 50 -6.58 -11.47 1.39
CA PRO A 50 -7.18 -11.32 2.72
C PRO A 50 -8.71 -11.47 2.71
N GLY A 51 -9.36 -11.46 1.54
CA GLY A 51 -10.82 -11.45 1.43
C GLY A 51 -11.48 -10.16 1.93
N ILE A 52 -10.68 -9.11 2.15
CA ILE A 52 -11.13 -7.78 2.59
C ILE A 52 -11.51 -6.94 1.37
N PRO A 53 -12.69 -6.31 1.33
CA PRO A 53 -13.12 -5.47 0.21
C PRO A 53 -12.31 -4.17 0.14
N ASP A 54 -12.18 -3.64 -1.08
CA ASP A 54 -11.41 -2.42 -1.30
C ASP A 54 -12.22 -1.16 -0.99
N PHE A 55 -11.57 -0.23 -0.28
CA PHE A 55 -12.16 1.04 0.11
C PHE A 55 -12.54 1.91 -1.10
N ASP A 56 -11.94 1.64 -2.27
CA ASP A 56 -12.17 2.37 -3.50
C ASP A 56 -13.24 1.75 -4.40
N SER A 57 -13.71 0.54 -4.08
CA SER A 57 -14.60 -0.24 -4.94
C SER A 57 -15.98 -0.51 -4.33
N ILE A 58 -16.35 0.23 -3.28
CA ILE A 58 -17.66 0.16 -2.62
C ILE A 58 -18.75 0.80 -3.49
N PRO A 59 -19.71 0.01 -4.02
CA PRO A 59 -20.73 0.53 -4.94
C PRO A 59 -21.53 1.68 -4.32
N GLY A 60 -21.58 2.81 -5.03
CA GLY A 60 -22.34 3.99 -4.62
C GLY A 60 -21.74 4.79 -3.46
N GLN A 61 -20.57 4.40 -2.93
CA GLN A 61 -19.90 5.10 -1.83
C GLN A 61 -18.49 5.58 -2.22
N SER A 62 -17.77 4.83 -3.04
CA SER A 62 -16.39 5.14 -3.44
C SER A 62 -16.15 4.89 -4.93
N GLY A 63 -14.93 5.19 -5.38
CA GLY A 63 -14.51 5.03 -6.77
C GLY A 63 -13.46 6.08 -7.13
N LEU A 64 -12.57 5.75 -8.06
CA LEU A 64 -11.54 6.70 -8.53
C LEU A 64 -12.15 8.06 -8.93
N ARG A 65 -13.28 8.03 -9.64
CA ARG A 65 -14.04 9.24 -9.99
C ARG A 65 -14.52 10.00 -8.75
N ALA A 66 -15.18 9.32 -7.81
CA ALA A 66 -15.70 9.96 -6.60
C ALA A 66 -14.57 10.56 -5.75
N PHE A 67 -13.41 9.89 -5.68
CA PHE A 67 -12.24 10.42 -4.99
C PHE A 67 -11.65 11.65 -5.66
N ILE A 68 -11.43 11.60 -6.98
CA ILE A 68 -10.91 12.76 -7.70
C ILE A 68 -11.88 13.94 -7.60
N GLU A 69 -13.18 13.73 -7.82
CA GLU A 69 -14.19 14.79 -7.69
C GLU A 69 -14.19 15.40 -6.28
N ARG A 70 -14.14 14.58 -5.22
CA ARG A 70 -14.07 15.05 -3.83
C ARG A 70 -12.81 15.85 -3.56
N LEU A 71 -11.64 15.36 -3.98
CA LEU A 71 -10.36 16.01 -3.72
C LEU A 71 -10.22 17.33 -4.49
N MET A 72 -10.79 17.42 -5.69
CA MET A 72 -10.84 18.69 -6.44
C MET A 72 -11.80 19.71 -5.81
N GLN A 73 -12.93 19.26 -5.24
CA GLN A 73 -13.87 20.15 -4.53
C GLN A 73 -13.37 20.60 -3.15
N HIS A 74 -12.54 19.78 -2.51
CA HIS A 74 -12.01 20.01 -1.16
C HIS A 74 -10.50 19.72 -1.07
N PRO A 75 -9.65 20.48 -1.79
CA PRO A 75 -8.22 20.22 -1.87
C PRO A 75 -7.49 20.42 -0.53
N ASP A 76 -8.08 21.17 0.39
CA ASP A 76 -7.62 21.39 1.76
C ASP A 76 -7.98 20.24 2.73
N ARG A 77 -8.72 19.22 2.27
CA ARG A 77 -9.25 18.12 3.09
C ARG A 77 -8.90 16.74 2.50
N PRO A 78 -7.60 16.37 2.51
CA PRO A 78 -7.16 15.06 2.03
C PRO A 78 -7.85 13.93 2.81
N LEU A 79 -7.96 12.76 2.16
CA LEU A 79 -8.51 11.57 2.77
C LEU A 79 -7.44 10.91 3.63
N GLU A 80 -7.66 10.87 4.94
CA GLU A 80 -6.77 10.16 5.86
C GLU A 80 -6.94 8.64 5.72
N THR A 81 -5.84 7.89 5.86
CA THR A 81 -5.82 6.42 5.76
C THR A 81 -6.91 5.74 6.58
N GLY A 82 -7.14 6.18 7.82
CA GLY A 82 -8.19 5.61 8.68
C GLY A 82 -9.61 5.83 8.12
N LYS A 83 -9.86 6.97 7.46
CA LYS A 83 -11.16 7.25 6.82
C LYS A 83 -11.37 6.42 5.56
N LEU A 84 -10.30 6.15 4.81
CA LEU A 84 -10.34 5.24 3.67
C LEU A 84 -10.67 3.82 4.16
N LEU A 85 -9.92 3.31 5.13
CA LEU A 85 -10.16 1.97 5.68
C LEU A 85 -11.57 1.80 6.27
N ALA A 86 -12.13 2.85 6.89
CA ALA A 86 -13.49 2.82 7.41
C ALA A 86 -14.56 2.62 6.32
N LEU A 87 -14.27 2.89 5.04
CA LEU A 87 -15.21 2.60 3.94
C LEU A 87 -15.40 1.09 3.72
N ALA A 88 -14.42 0.27 4.11
CA ALA A 88 -14.53 -1.19 4.05
C ALA A 88 -15.31 -1.77 5.25
N SER A 89 -15.64 -0.96 6.26
CA SER A 89 -16.39 -1.42 7.44
C SER A 89 -17.85 -1.74 7.11
N GLY A 90 -18.37 -2.83 7.67
CA GLY A 90 -19.75 -3.27 7.49
C GLY A 90 -20.07 -3.85 6.10
N GLN A 91 -19.04 -4.07 5.28
CA GLN A 91 -19.14 -4.82 4.03
C GLN A 91 -19.02 -6.33 4.29
N ASP A 92 -19.54 -7.13 3.37
CA ASP A 92 -19.31 -8.59 3.40
C ASP A 92 -17.88 -8.91 2.94
N ALA A 93 -17.30 -9.98 3.50
CA ALA A 93 -16.04 -10.53 3.01
C ALA A 93 -16.21 -11.05 1.57
N SER A 94 -15.21 -10.84 0.70
CA SER A 94 -15.22 -11.42 -0.65
C SER A 94 -15.04 -12.95 -0.60
N PHE A 95 -14.18 -13.44 0.30
CA PHE A 95 -13.82 -14.85 0.51
C PHE A 95 -13.12 -14.99 1.87
N ALA A 96 -12.90 -16.22 2.35
CA ALA A 96 -12.12 -16.42 3.58
C ALA A 96 -10.61 -16.20 3.32
N PRO A 97 -9.82 -15.75 4.31
CA PRO A 97 -8.39 -15.48 4.10
C PRO A 97 -7.65 -16.66 3.48
N GLY A 98 -6.82 -16.38 2.48
CA GLY A 98 -6.05 -17.36 1.71
C GLY A 98 -6.79 -17.97 0.51
N GLU A 99 -8.12 -18.14 0.57
CA GLU A 99 -8.86 -18.99 -0.37
C GLU A 99 -8.90 -18.50 -1.83
N ALA A 100 -8.69 -17.21 -2.08
CA ALA A 100 -8.68 -16.63 -3.41
C ALA A 100 -7.71 -15.44 -3.50
N TYR A 101 -7.56 -14.91 -4.72
CA TYR A 101 -6.74 -13.73 -5.00
C TYR A 101 -7.60 -12.61 -5.54
N GLU A 102 -7.55 -11.46 -4.89
CA GLU A 102 -8.10 -10.20 -5.40
C GLU A 102 -7.18 -9.04 -5.00
N TYR A 103 -6.70 -8.30 -5.99
CA TYR A 103 -5.85 -7.13 -5.75
C TYR A 103 -6.67 -6.00 -5.15
N TRP A 104 -6.32 -5.57 -3.94
CA TRP A 104 -7.03 -4.50 -3.24
C TRP A 104 -6.08 -3.53 -2.55
N ASN A 105 -6.35 -2.24 -2.71
CA ASN A 105 -5.57 -1.16 -2.13
C ASN A 105 -5.69 -1.12 -0.60
N THR A 106 -6.85 -1.49 -0.04
CA THR A 106 -7.08 -1.68 1.40
C THR A 106 -5.96 -2.46 2.08
N ASN A 107 -5.45 -3.52 1.43
CA ASN A 107 -4.43 -4.41 1.98
C ASN A 107 -3.16 -3.63 2.37
N PHE A 108 -2.74 -2.71 1.49
CA PHE A 108 -1.54 -1.93 1.69
C PHE A 108 -1.75 -0.78 2.68
N LEU A 109 -2.96 -0.23 2.78
CA LEU A 109 -3.29 0.75 3.83
C LEU A 109 -3.33 0.12 5.23
N LEU A 110 -3.70 -1.17 5.35
CA LEU A 110 -3.55 -1.91 6.61
C LEU A 110 -2.08 -2.13 6.94
N LEU A 111 -1.25 -2.52 5.96
CA LEU A 111 0.20 -2.62 6.14
C LEU A 111 0.84 -1.28 6.53
N GLN A 112 0.34 -0.16 5.98
CA GLN A 112 0.76 1.17 6.40
C GLN A 112 0.57 1.37 7.91
N LYS A 113 -0.64 1.12 8.42
CA LYS A 113 -0.95 1.29 9.85
C LYS A 113 -0.11 0.38 10.73
N LEU A 114 0.08 -0.87 10.33
CA LEU A 114 0.93 -1.81 11.06
C LEU A 114 2.37 -1.28 11.16
N VAL A 115 2.93 -0.84 10.04
CA VAL A 115 4.29 -0.27 10.00
C VAL A 115 4.40 0.97 10.87
N GLU A 116 3.48 1.94 10.74
CA GLU A 116 3.48 3.17 11.54
C GLU A 116 3.36 2.88 13.03
N GLN A 117 2.55 1.90 13.43
CA GLN A 117 2.43 1.49 14.82
C GLN A 117 3.73 0.87 15.36
N ILE A 118 4.36 -0.01 14.58
CA ILE A 118 5.59 -0.71 15.00
C ILE A 118 6.78 0.26 15.09
N THR A 119 6.91 1.17 14.13
CA THR A 119 8.05 2.09 14.08
C THR A 119 7.85 3.34 14.94
N GLY A 120 6.60 3.77 15.15
CA GLY A 120 6.28 5.07 15.73
C GLY A 120 6.51 6.25 14.78
N ASP A 121 6.94 5.99 13.55
CA ASP A 121 7.22 6.99 12.51
C ASP A 121 6.08 7.05 11.49
N SER A 122 5.85 8.23 10.90
CA SER A 122 4.95 8.33 9.75
C SER A 122 5.44 7.47 8.58
N PHE A 123 4.52 6.92 7.78
CA PHE A 123 4.91 6.01 6.69
C PHE A 123 5.86 6.65 5.67
N GLY A 124 5.70 7.96 5.41
CA GLY A 124 6.62 8.71 4.55
C GLY A 124 8.04 8.79 5.10
N GLN A 125 8.19 8.93 6.42
CA GLN A 125 9.49 8.91 7.09
C GLN A 125 10.11 7.51 7.03
N VAL A 126 9.30 6.46 7.21
CA VAL A 126 9.75 5.07 7.05
C VAL A 126 10.25 4.82 5.63
N PHE A 127 9.51 5.23 4.60
CA PHE A 127 9.96 5.14 3.20
C PHE A 127 11.27 5.88 2.95
N SER A 128 11.34 7.14 3.41
CA SER A 128 12.52 7.97 3.25
C SER A 128 13.77 7.29 3.84
N ASN A 129 13.66 6.80 5.07
CA ASN A 129 14.79 6.22 5.79
C ASN A 129 15.18 4.84 5.26
N ARG A 130 14.21 3.99 4.99
CA ARG A 130 14.43 2.55 4.75
C ARG A 130 14.54 2.16 3.28
N VAL A 131 14.00 2.99 2.38
CA VAL A 131 13.98 2.70 0.93
C VAL A 131 14.69 3.80 0.17
N PHE A 132 14.21 5.05 0.24
CA PHE A 132 14.69 6.11 -0.64
C PHE A 132 16.14 6.48 -0.37
N SER A 133 16.51 6.68 0.90
CA SER A 133 17.87 6.99 1.30
C SER A 133 18.85 5.87 0.95
N VAL A 134 18.46 4.61 1.20
CA VAL A 134 19.29 3.42 0.96
C VAL A 134 19.51 3.21 -0.55
N ALA A 135 18.47 3.35 -1.36
CA ALA A 135 18.56 3.22 -2.82
C ALA A 135 19.12 4.48 -3.51
N GLY A 136 19.30 5.59 -2.78
CA GLY A 136 19.76 6.86 -3.35
C GLY A 136 18.71 7.57 -4.23
N MET A 137 17.42 7.37 -3.92
CA MET A 137 16.28 8.01 -4.59
C MET A 137 16.03 9.41 -4.01
N LYS A 138 16.66 10.43 -4.58
CA LYS A 138 16.65 11.80 -4.02
C LYS A 138 15.46 12.64 -4.46
N ASP A 139 14.80 12.22 -5.54
CA ASP A 139 13.68 12.91 -6.18
C ASP A 139 12.41 12.06 -6.00
N SER A 140 12.24 11.48 -4.80
CA SER A 140 11.14 10.59 -4.46
C SER A 140 10.58 10.88 -3.07
N SER A 141 9.25 10.85 -2.94
CA SER A 141 8.54 11.10 -1.68
C SER A 141 7.23 10.33 -1.61
N LEU A 142 6.72 10.10 -0.40
CA LEU A 142 5.34 9.68 -0.20
C LEU A 142 4.46 10.94 -0.22
N LYS A 143 3.57 11.03 -1.22
CA LYS A 143 2.82 12.19 -1.68
C LYS A 143 3.66 13.30 -2.32
N SER A 144 3.04 14.05 -3.22
CA SER A 144 3.62 15.31 -3.69
C SER A 144 3.51 16.34 -2.59
N ASP A 145 4.62 16.98 -2.21
CA ASP A 145 4.63 18.14 -1.32
C ASP A 145 4.58 19.47 -2.10
N GLY A 146 4.30 19.41 -3.42
CA GLY A 146 4.29 20.56 -4.32
C GLY A 146 5.67 21.14 -4.60
N THR A 147 6.77 20.49 -4.16
CA THR A 147 8.13 20.98 -4.36
C THR A 147 8.83 20.43 -5.61
N PHE A 148 8.16 19.55 -6.37
CA PHE A 148 8.71 19.04 -7.62
C PHE A 148 8.75 20.14 -8.68
N GLU A 149 9.88 20.85 -8.77
CA GLU A 149 10.12 21.95 -9.72
C GLU A 149 9.90 21.58 -11.19
N ASN A 150 9.86 20.28 -11.52
CA ASN A 150 9.62 19.74 -12.86
C ASN A 150 8.50 18.67 -12.90
N GLY A 151 7.44 18.86 -12.12
CA GLY A 151 6.27 17.98 -12.17
C GLY A 151 5.64 17.89 -13.57
N LEU A 152 5.22 16.68 -13.97
CA LEU A 152 4.45 16.49 -15.20
C LEU A 152 2.99 16.85 -14.96
N LEU A 153 2.35 17.45 -15.97
CA LEU A 153 0.90 17.63 -15.96
C LEU A 153 0.22 16.26 -16.00
N SER A 154 -0.79 16.09 -15.16
CA SER A 154 -1.56 14.85 -15.05
C SER A 154 -2.99 15.08 -15.52
N TYR A 155 -3.49 14.15 -16.32
CA TYR A 155 -4.83 14.22 -16.89
C TYR A 155 -5.59 12.92 -16.64
N ALA A 156 -6.88 13.03 -16.36
CA ALA A 156 -7.76 11.89 -16.15
C ALA A 156 -9.01 12.00 -17.03
N GLU A 157 -9.46 10.87 -17.56
CA GLU A 157 -10.76 10.74 -18.22
C GLU A 157 -11.71 10.02 -17.25
N LEU A 158 -12.50 10.80 -16.50
CA LEU A 158 -13.42 10.24 -15.49
C LEU A 158 -14.79 9.88 -16.05
N VAL A 159 -15.15 10.49 -17.18
CA VAL A 159 -16.30 10.15 -18.00
C VAL A 159 -15.87 10.15 -19.46
N PRO A 160 -16.49 9.31 -20.31
CA PRO A 160 -16.12 9.22 -21.72
C PRO A 160 -16.06 10.59 -22.39
N ASP A 161 -14.98 10.81 -23.13
CA ASP A 161 -14.69 12.01 -23.91
C ASP A 161 -14.46 13.31 -23.09
N GLN A 162 -14.27 13.19 -21.76
CA GLN A 162 -13.96 14.34 -20.91
C GLN A 162 -12.63 14.17 -20.16
N ILE A 163 -11.59 14.79 -20.70
CA ILE A 163 -10.28 14.87 -20.07
C ILE A 163 -10.25 16.08 -19.14
N ILE A 164 -9.91 15.86 -17.88
CA ILE A 164 -9.72 16.90 -16.86
C ILE A 164 -8.27 16.96 -16.39
N ASP A 165 -7.80 18.15 -16.06
CA ASP A 165 -6.50 18.36 -15.42
C ASP A 165 -6.60 17.98 -13.94
N VAL A 166 -5.76 17.04 -13.51
CA VAL A 166 -5.66 16.53 -12.14
C VAL A 166 -4.25 16.71 -11.58
N THR A 167 -3.44 17.58 -12.18
CA THR A 167 -2.04 17.83 -11.79
C THR A 167 -1.92 18.19 -10.31
N ASP A 168 -2.81 19.07 -9.83
CA ASP A 168 -2.81 19.56 -8.45
C ASP A 168 -3.81 18.81 -7.55
N ALA A 169 -4.41 17.72 -8.03
CA ALA A 169 -5.28 16.91 -7.18
C ALA A 169 -4.44 16.28 -6.06
N PRO A 170 -4.77 16.49 -4.77
CA PRO A 170 -4.01 15.95 -3.65
C PRO A 170 -4.32 14.45 -3.46
N LEU A 171 -4.07 13.66 -4.50
CA LEU A 171 -4.23 12.22 -4.51
C LEU A 171 -3.16 11.60 -3.62
N ASP A 172 -3.58 11.13 -2.45
CA ASP A 172 -2.74 10.37 -1.54
C ASP A 172 -3.39 9.01 -1.30
N PHE A 173 -2.81 7.99 -1.93
CA PHE A 173 -3.17 6.58 -1.73
C PHE A 173 -2.24 5.91 -0.73
N GLY A 174 -1.43 6.68 0.03
CA GLY A 174 -0.53 6.16 1.05
C GLY A 174 0.33 5.00 0.54
N ALA A 175 0.38 3.93 1.32
CA ALA A 175 1.12 2.72 0.99
C ALA A 175 0.63 1.94 -0.24
N SER A 176 -0.60 2.19 -0.73
CA SER A 176 -1.16 1.46 -1.88
C SER A 176 -0.80 2.09 -3.22
N GLY A 177 -0.32 3.33 -3.24
CA GLY A 177 0.06 4.00 -4.49
C GLY A 177 0.48 5.46 -4.39
N GLY A 178 0.84 5.96 -3.20
CA GLY A 178 1.11 7.38 -2.97
C GLY A 178 2.52 7.87 -3.31
N VAL A 179 3.42 7.02 -3.81
CA VAL A 179 4.80 7.43 -4.10
C VAL A 179 4.88 8.27 -5.37
N VAL A 180 5.48 9.45 -5.26
CA VAL A 180 5.92 10.27 -6.39
C VAL A 180 7.42 10.05 -6.59
N SER A 181 7.85 9.83 -7.82
CA SER A 181 9.23 9.45 -8.16
C SER A 181 9.59 9.88 -9.57
N THR A 182 10.89 9.83 -9.90
CA THR A 182 11.41 9.94 -11.27
C THR A 182 11.75 8.57 -11.85
N THR A 183 11.89 8.47 -13.17
CA THR A 183 12.40 7.26 -13.84
C THR A 183 13.78 6.86 -13.34
N SER A 184 14.67 7.84 -13.12
CA SER A 184 16.02 7.59 -12.62
C SER A 184 16.00 6.96 -11.23
N ASP A 185 15.12 7.44 -10.35
CA ASP A 185 14.96 6.88 -8.99
C ASP A 185 14.31 5.51 -9.00
N MET A 186 13.34 5.26 -9.89
CA MET A 186 12.77 3.93 -10.05
C MET A 186 13.81 2.92 -10.53
N ILE A 187 14.75 3.31 -11.40
CA ILE A 187 15.87 2.45 -11.82
C ILE A 187 16.78 2.15 -10.61
N ARG A 188 17.09 3.16 -9.79
CA ARG A 188 17.89 2.98 -8.57
C ARG A 188 17.21 2.04 -7.58
N PHE A 189 15.90 2.15 -7.40
CA PHE A 189 15.13 1.23 -6.57
C PHE A 189 15.26 -0.21 -7.06
N LEU A 190 15.08 -0.43 -8.36
CA LEU A 190 15.19 -1.77 -8.97
C LEU A 190 16.61 -2.33 -8.85
N ASP A 191 17.65 -1.51 -9.03
CA ASP A 191 19.03 -1.93 -8.80
C ASP A 191 19.25 -2.33 -7.33
N ALA A 192 18.86 -1.46 -6.39
CA ALA A 192 18.99 -1.68 -4.96
C ALA A 192 18.24 -2.92 -4.46
N LEU A 193 17.10 -3.24 -5.07
CA LEU A 193 16.31 -4.41 -4.73
C LEU A 193 16.88 -5.68 -5.37
N LEU A 194 17.07 -5.69 -6.69
CA LEU A 194 17.27 -6.91 -7.47
C LEU A 194 18.75 -7.21 -7.78
N VAL A 195 19.57 -6.18 -7.97
CA VAL A 195 20.93 -6.30 -8.49
C VAL A 195 21.95 -6.20 -7.37
N SER A 196 22.06 -5.04 -6.74
CA SER A 196 22.98 -4.83 -5.62
C SER A 196 22.47 -5.42 -4.31
N ARG A 197 21.16 -5.71 -4.23
CA ARG A 197 20.49 -6.31 -3.05
C ARG A 197 20.77 -5.55 -1.75
N ALA A 198 20.85 -4.22 -1.87
CA ALA A 198 21.07 -3.32 -0.75
C ALA A 198 19.85 -3.23 0.19
N LEU A 199 18.65 -3.56 -0.29
CA LEU A 199 17.40 -3.37 0.46
C LEU A 199 16.97 -4.59 1.30
N LEU A 200 17.26 -5.81 0.85
CA LEU A 200 16.80 -7.05 1.48
C LEU A 200 17.93 -8.08 1.53
N SER A 201 18.02 -8.82 2.62
CA SER A 201 18.87 -10.01 2.70
C SER A 201 18.36 -11.14 1.78
N PRO A 202 19.19 -12.16 1.45
CA PRO A 202 18.75 -13.26 0.60
C PRO A 202 17.48 -13.97 1.08
N GLY A 203 17.33 -14.22 2.39
CA GLY A 203 16.15 -14.89 2.93
C GLY A 203 14.89 -14.02 2.85
N GLN A 204 15.01 -12.70 3.09
CA GLN A 204 13.89 -11.77 2.91
C GLN A 204 13.47 -11.64 1.44
N MET A 205 14.43 -11.72 0.51
CA MET A 205 14.15 -11.73 -0.92
C MET A 205 13.46 -13.04 -1.34
N GLU A 206 13.92 -14.18 -0.84
CA GLU A 206 13.27 -15.48 -1.09
C GLU A 206 11.82 -15.46 -0.62
N GLU A 207 11.56 -14.94 0.58
CA GLU A 207 10.22 -14.75 1.11
C GLU A 207 9.37 -13.78 0.27
N MET A 208 9.95 -12.70 -0.24
CA MET A 208 9.25 -11.74 -1.11
C MET A 208 8.88 -12.34 -2.48
N LEU A 209 9.66 -13.31 -2.95
CA LEU A 209 9.46 -14.00 -4.23
C LEU A 209 8.72 -15.33 -4.07
N ASP A 210 8.31 -15.68 -2.85
CA ASP A 210 7.47 -16.85 -2.58
C ASP A 210 6.01 -16.53 -2.95
N PHE A 211 5.71 -16.61 -4.23
CA PHE A 211 4.34 -16.55 -4.72
C PHE A 211 3.63 -17.80 -4.24
N ARG A 212 2.51 -17.66 -3.53
CA ARG A 212 1.76 -18.82 -3.00
C ARG A 212 0.54 -19.15 -3.86
N THR A 213 0.00 -20.36 -3.75
CA THR A 213 -1.30 -20.80 -4.29
C THR A 213 -2.45 -20.42 -3.35
N PRO A 214 -3.73 -20.61 -3.74
CA PRO A 214 -4.90 -20.32 -2.90
C PRO A 214 -5.03 -21.16 -1.60
N ASP A 215 -4.17 -22.15 -1.39
CA ASP A 215 -4.05 -22.88 -0.12
C ASP A 215 -2.82 -22.43 0.69
N SER A 216 -2.24 -21.28 0.34
CA SER A 216 -1.07 -20.69 0.98
C SER A 216 0.17 -21.60 0.97
N THR A 217 0.25 -22.53 0.02
CA THR A 217 1.47 -23.29 -0.29
C THR A 217 2.30 -22.55 -1.36
N PRO A 218 3.63 -22.71 -1.40
CA PRO A 218 4.45 -22.11 -2.46
C PRO A 218 3.99 -22.54 -3.86
N SER A 219 3.77 -21.56 -4.73
CA SER A 219 3.49 -21.73 -6.16
C SER A 219 4.71 -22.36 -6.82
N GLN A 220 4.48 -23.38 -7.64
CA GLN A 220 5.55 -23.97 -8.43
C GLN A 220 5.95 -23.10 -9.63
N ASP A 221 5.16 -22.08 -9.95
CA ASP A 221 5.29 -21.31 -11.20
C ASP A 221 6.06 -19.99 -11.04
N GLY A 222 6.50 -19.64 -9.81
CA GLY A 222 7.07 -18.32 -9.53
C GLY A 222 6.05 -17.23 -9.77
#